data_AF-A0A542AKA7-F1
#
_entry.id   AF-A0A542AKA7-F1
#
_cell.length_a   1.000
_cell.length_b   1.000
_cell.length_c   1.000
_cell.angle_alpha   90.00
_cell.angle_beta   90.00
_cell.angle_gamma   90.00
#
_symmetry.space_group_name_H-M   'P 1'
#
loop_
_entity.id
_entity.type
_entity.pdbx_description
1 polymer ?
#
loop_
_entity_poly.entity_id
_entity_poly.type
_entity_poly.pdbx_seq_one_letter_code
_entity_poly.pdbx_strand_id
1 'polypeptide(L)'
;MQAVSSLQKIQDWLQQLIVKEHIQLKQPQEDDQTDRYTLVAPAVHVGYIPPKGELYPQGGIRIPCLVVGTSEVSGDEDNDTMNLQITAVVWDPGIQSTIGADAPMQLSANFSGYITLLNLLDRVKLWIRREDGIAGRFHLESPVKLKTYEEQPWPYWYGYLTCTVSGIPDPETRYADALN
;
A
#
# COMPACT_ATOMS: atom_id res chain seq x y z
N MET A 1 7.78 -0.09 21.54
CA MET A 1 6.96 -0.35 20.35
C MET A 1 7.81 -1.24 19.47
N GLN A 2 7.43 -2.50 19.27
CA GLN A 2 8.20 -3.35 18.38
C GLN A 2 7.82 -3.05 16.94
N ALA A 3 8.79 -2.56 16.16
CA ALA A 3 8.58 -2.10 14.78
C ALA A 3 7.85 -3.14 13.92
N VAL A 4 8.33 -4.39 13.91
CA VAL A 4 7.78 -5.45 13.05
C VAL A 4 6.33 -5.78 13.41
N SER A 5 6.03 -6.02 14.70
CA SER A 5 4.66 -6.30 15.15
C SER A 5 3.70 -5.14 14.83
N SER A 6 4.19 -3.90 14.92
CA SER A 6 3.40 -2.70 14.63
C SER A 6 3.04 -2.62 13.15
N LEU A 7 4.02 -2.88 12.27
CA LEU A 7 3.79 -2.92 10.83
C LEU A 7 2.84 -4.05 10.42
N GLN A 8 2.93 -5.23 11.06
CA GLN A 8 2.01 -6.35 10.83
C GLN A 8 0.57 -6.01 11.24
N LYS A 9 0.37 -5.38 12.40
CA LYS A 9 -0.96 -4.92 12.83
C LYS A 9 -1.55 -3.90 11.85
N ILE A 10 -0.74 -2.99 11.31
CA ILE A 10 -1.17 -2.02 10.27
C ILE A 10 -1.46 -2.73 8.95
N GLN A 11 -0.66 -3.73 8.57
CA GLN A 11 -0.89 -4.56 7.38
C GLN A 11 -2.26 -5.23 7.43
N ASP A 12 -2.56 -5.91 8.53
CA ASP A 12 -3.85 -6.61 8.72
C ASP A 12 -5.02 -5.64 8.71
N TRP A 13 -4.88 -4.51 9.39
CA TRP A 13 -5.90 -3.46 9.41
C TRP A 13 -6.21 -2.91 8.01
N LEU A 14 -5.19 -2.57 7.22
CA LEU A 14 -5.38 -2.12 5.83
C LEU A 14 -6.02 -3.22 4.96
N GLN A 15 -5.59 -4.47 5.14
CA GLN A 15 -6.12 -5.60 4.38
C GLN A 15 -7.62 -5.82 4.66
N GLN A 16 -8.05 -5.70 5.92
CA GLN A 16 -9.46 -5.76 6.31
C GLN A 16 -10.27 -4.61 5.71
N LEU A 17 -9.74 -3.39 5.68
CA LEU A 17 -10.41 -2.23 5.10
C LEU A 17 -10.59 -2.34 3.58
N ILE A 18 -9.56 -2.82 2.88
CA ILE A 18 -9.61 -3.11 1.44
C ILE A 18 -10.75 -4.09 1.13
N VAL A 19 -10.84 -5.18 1.90
CA VAL A 19 -11.88 -6.21 1.72
C VAL A 19 -13.26 -5.63 2.04
N LYS A 20 -13.39 -4.92 3.17
CA LYS A 20 -14.65 -4.32 3.64
C LYS A 20 -15.22 -3.32 2.64
N GLU A 21 -14.37 -2.55 1.99
CA GLU A 21 -14.79 -1.53 1.02
C GLU A 21 -14.78 -2.01 -0.43
N HIS A 22 -14.57 -3.31 -0.65
CA HIS A 22 -14.59 -3.97 -1.96
C HIS A 22 -13.71 -3.28 -3.01
N ILE A 23 -12.52 -2.81 -2.61
CA ILE A 23 -11.60 -2.16 -3.55
C ILE A 23 -11.07 -3.21 -4.51
N GLN A 24 -11.19 -2.92 -5.81
CA GLN A 24 -10.61 -3.75 -6.86
C GLN A 24 -9.83 -2.88 -7.84
N LEU A 25 -8.64 -3.34 -8.21
CA LEU A 25 -7.72 -2.65 -9.12
C LEU A 25 -7.17 -3.66 -10.15
N LYS A 26 -6.65 -3.15 -11.26
CA LYS A 26 -6.13 -3.99 -12.34
C LYS A 26 -4.84 -4.70 -11.90
N GLN A 27 -4.80 -6.01 -12.11
CA GLN A 27 -3.60 -6.84 -11.92
C GLN A 27 -2.88 -7.08 -13.25
N PRO A 28 -1.55 -6.89 -13.32
CA PRO A 28 -0.75 -7.29 -14.47
C PRO A 28 -0.85 -8.81 -14.71
N GLN A 29 -0.86 -9.22 -15.97
CA GLN A 29 -0.73 -10.63 -16.34
C GLN A 29 0.74 -11.08 -16.26
N GLU A 30 0.98 -12.39 -16.12
CA GLU A 30 2.33 -12.95 -15.96
C GLU A 30 3.20 -12.83 -17.23
N ASP A 31 2.59 -12.58 -18.38
CA ASP A 31 3.21 -12.57 -19.71
C ASP A 31 3.47 -11.16 -20.26
N ASP A 32 3.49 -10.14 -19.40
CA ASP A 32 3.66 -8.71 -19.75
C ASP A 32 2.63 -8.18 -20.78
N GLN A 33 1.54 -8.92 -20.99
CA GLN A 33 0.44 -8.48 -21.84
C GLN A 33 -0.27 -7.29 -21.19
N THR A 34 -0.19 -6.14 -21.84
CA THR A 34 -0.82 -4.88 -21.40
C THR A 34 -2.23 -4.69 -21.92
N ASP A 35 -2.71 -5.61 -22.76
CA ASP A 35 -4.09 -5.62 -23.24
C ASP A 35 -5.03 -6.30 -22.23
N ARG A 36 -4.61 -7.33 -21.50
CA ARG A 36 -5.54 -8.06 -20.63
C ARG A 36 -5.34 -7.70 -19.16
N TYR A 37 -6.41 -7.77 -18.37
CA TYR A 37 -6.34 -7.57 -16.93
C TYR A 37 -7.45 -8.32 -16.21
N THR A 38 -7.21 -8.57 -14.92
CA THR A 38 -8.25 -8.98 -13.98
C THR A 38 -8.34 -7.94 -12.86
N LEU A 39 -9.52 -7.83 -12.26
CA LEU A 39 -9.74 -6.95 -11.12
C LEU A 39 -9.54 -7.74 -9.83
N VAL A 40 -8.61 -7.30 -9.00
CA VAL A 40 -8.29 -7.96 -7.72
C VAL A 40 -8.22 -6.96 -6.59
N ALA A 41 -8.42 -7.46 -5.37
CA ALA A 41 -8.15 -6.70 -4.17
C ALA A 41 -6.65 -6.42 -4.05
N PRO A 42 -6.22 -5.16 -3.83
CA PRO A 42 -4.82 -4.85 -3.59
C PRO A 42 -4.28 -5.68 -2.43
N ALA A 43 -3.07 -6.22 -2.58
CA ALA A 43 -2.37 -6.87 -1.47
C ALA A 43 -1.79 -5.84 -0.49
N VAL A 44 -1.56 -6.22 0.75
CA VAL A 44 -0.80 -5.42 1.70
C VAL A 44 0.42 -6.20 2.17
N HIS A 45 1.60 -5.60 2.05
CA HIS A 45 2.89 -6.21 2.42
C HIS A 45 3.61 -5.35 3.46
N VAL A 46 4.42 -5.97 4.30
CA VAL A 46 5.40 -5.25 5.13
C VAL A 46 6.72 -5.19 4.39
N GLY A 47 7.27 -3.99 4.23
CA GLY A 47 8.53 -3.78 3.52
C GLY A 47 8.83 -2.32 3.25
N TYR A 48 9.85 -2.07 2.43
CA TYR A 48 10.22 -0.72 2.00
C TYR A 48 10.60 -0.74 0.53
N ILE A 49 9.97 0.14 -0.26
CA ILE A 49 10.32 0.36 -1.65
C ILE A 49 11.20 1.62 -1.68
N PRO A 50 12.47 1.53 -2.11
CA PRO A 50 13.29 2.71 -2.27
C PRO A 50 12.75 3.58 -3.43
N PRO A 51 12.95 4.91 -3.42
CA PRO A 51 12.41 5.82 -4.44
C PRO A 51 12.82 5.52 -5.90
N LYS A 52 13.89 4.74 -6.10
CA LYS A 52 14.39 4.28 -7.41
C LYS A 52 14.23 2.77 -7.61
N GLY A 53 13.50 2.11 -6.71
CA GLY A 53 13.28 0.67 -6.76
C GLY A 53 12.11 0.35 -7.67
N GLU A 54 12.33 -0.59 -8.59
CA GLU A 54 11.25 -1.24 -9.32
C GLU A 54 10.82 -2.50 -8.58
N LEU A 55 9.51 -2.69 -8.44
CA LEU A 55 8.97 -3.96 -8.00
C LEU A 55 8.81 -4.88 -9.21
N TYR A 56 9.54 -5.98 -9.19
CA TYR A 56 9.26 -7.08 -10.10
C TYR A 56 8.21 -7.99 -9.45
N PRO A 57 7.11 -8.35 -10.15
CA PRO A 57 6.14 -9.33 -9.66
C PRO A 57 6.78 -10.69 -9.31
N GLN A 58 7.95 -10.97 -9.89
CA GLN A 58 8.78 -12.12 -9.54
C GLN A 58 9.43 -11.90 -8.17
N GLY A 59 8.96 -12.64 -7.16
CA GLY A 59 9.41 -12.48 -5.76
C GLY A 59 8.29 -12.55 -4.72
N GLY A 60 7.05 -12.86 -5.12
CA GLY A 60 5.92 -13.02 -4.21
C GLY A 60 5.15 -11.72 -3.91
N ILE A 61 5.54 -10.60 -4.51
CA ILE A 61 4.84 -9.32 -4.38
C ILE A 61 3.74 -9.24 -5.43
N ARG A 62 2.49 -9.30 -4.99
CA ARG A 62 1.31 -9.14 -5.86
C ARG A 62 1.00 -7.66 -6.06
N ILE A 63 1.06 -7.18 -7.30
CA ILE A 63 0.59 -5.85 -7.72
C ILE A 63 -0.86 -6.00 -8.22
N PRO A 64 -1.79 -5.09 -7.91
CA PRO A 64 -1.62 -3.85 -7.14
C PRO A 64 -1.46 -4.11 -5.64
N CYS A 65 -0.73 -3.24 -4.95
CA CYS A 65 -0.50 -3.40 -3.51
C CYS A 65 -0.27 -2.08 -2.75
N LEU A 66 -0.41 -2.19 -1.44
CA LEU A 66 0.16 -1.28 -0.45
C LEU A 66 1.37 -1.96 0.21
N VAL A 67 2.44 -1.20 0.44
CA VAL A 67 3.62 -1.63 1.20
C VAL A 67 3.76 -0.73 2.41
N VAL A 68 3.67 -1.34 3.59
CA VAL A 68 3.75 -0.67 4.88
C VAL A 68 5.17 -0.82 5.41
N GLY A 69 5.81 0.32 5.65
CA GLY A 69 7.17 0.38 6.15
C GLY A 69 7.37 1.52 7.13
N THR A 70 8.58 1.58 7.66
CA THR A 70 9.04 2.70 8.46
C THR A 70 10.47 3.04 8.10
N SER A 71 10.79 4.34 8.12
CA SER A 71 12.17 4.80 7.98
C SER A 71 12.88 4.95 9.33
N GLU A 72 12.11 5.08 10.41
CA GLU A 72 12.62 5.43 11.74
C GLU A 72 11.60 5.09 12.82
N VAL A 73 12.07 4.46 13.88
CA VAL A 73 11.35 4.27 15.14
C VAL A 73 12.21 4.86 16.24
N SER A 74 11.64 5.75 17.04
CA SER A 74 12.32 6.41 18.14
C SER A 74 11.38 6.47 19.33
N GLY A 75 11.92 6.27 20.53
CA GLY A 75 11.13 6.29 21.74
C GLY A 75 12.00 6.42 22.98
N ASP A 76 11.36 6.80 24.06
CA ASP A 76 11.91 6.85 25.40
C ASP A 76 11.12 5.92 26.35
N GLU A 77 11.29 6.08 27.67
CA GLU A 77 10.59 5.25 28.66
C GLU A 77 9.07 5.46 28.64
N ASP A 78 8.58 6.60 28.13
CA ASP A 78 7.19 7.04 28.23
C ASP A 78 6.43 6.91 26.91
N ASN A 79 7.09 7.11 25.76
CA ASN A 79 6.42 7.05 24.46
C ASN A 79 7.33 6.57 23.33
N ASP A 80 6.75 5.76 22.44
CA ASP A 80 7.37 5.38 21.18
C ASP A 80 6.65 6.04 20.01
N THR A 81 7.45 6.53 19.07
CA THR A 81 7.02 7.11 17.81
C THR A 81 7.62 6.35 16.63
N MET A 82 6.86 6.29 15.55
CA MET A 82 7.25 5.63 14.31
C MET A 82 6.91 6.53 13.13
N ASN A 83 7.89 6.74 12.26
CA ASN A 83 7.67 7.36 10.96
C ASN A 83 7.10 6.32 10.00
N LEU A 84 5.78 6.28 9.89
CA LEU A 84 5.04 5.36 9.04
C LEU A 84 5.09 5.83 7.59
N GLN A 85 5.42 4.90 6.69
CA GLN A 85 5.29 5.09 5.25
C GLN A 85 4.40 3.99 4.66
N ILE A 86 3.38 4.39 3.91
CA ILE A 86 2.55 3.45 3.15
C ILE A 86 2.71 3.79 1.67
N THR A 87 3.40 2.93 0.94
CA THR A 87 3.60 3.07 -0.51
C THR A 87 2.51 2.30 -1.26
N ALA A 88 1.80 2.95 -2.15
CA ALA A 88 0.87 2.34 -3.09
C ALA A 88 1.54 2.11 -4.45
N VAL A 89 1.28 0.93 -5.01
CA VAL A 89 1.72 0.53 -6.35
C VAL A 89 0.51 0.03 -7.13
N VAL A 90 0.22 0.70 -8.24
CA VAL A 90 -0.88 0.33 -9.14
C VAL A 90 -0.34 0.08 -10.54
N TRP A 91 -0.96 -0.87 -11.22
CA TRP A 91 -0.69 -1.15 -12.63
C TRP A 91 -1.89 -0.67 -13.44
N ASP A 92 -1.65 0.22 -14.40
CA ASP A 92 -2.70 0.67 -15.32
C ASP A 92 -2.07 1.19 -16.62
N PRO A 93 -2.07 0.38 -17.69
CA PRO A 93 -1.47 0.77 -18.97
C PRO A 93 -2.35 1.75 -19.77
N GLY A 94 -3.61 1.98 -19.35
CA GLY A 94 -4.56 2.86 -20.01
C GLY A 94 -5.90 2.22 -20.33
N ILE A 95 -6.60 2.76 -21.34
CA ILE A 95 -7.88 2.22 -21.80
C ILE A 95 -7.60 0.97 -22.62
N GLN A 96 -8.21 -0.13 -22.17
CA GLN A 96 -8.16 -1.44 -22.80
C GLN A 96 -9.56 -1.71 -23.36
N SER A 97 -9.76 -1.53 -24.68
CA SER A 97 -11.08 -1.65 -25.31
C SER A 97 -11.08 -2.63 -26.50
N THR A 98 -12.14 -3.41 -26.60
CA THR A 98 -12.43 -4.26 -27.77
C THR A 98 -13.32 -3.49 -28.74
N ILE A 99 -12.84 -3.18 -29.94
CA ILE A 99 -13.69 -2.60 -31.00
C ILE A 99 -14.30 -3.74 -31.82
N GLY A 100 -15.34 -4.38 -31.28
CA GLY A 100 -16.00 -5.55 -31.88
C GLY A 100 -15.59 -6.88 -31.25
N ALA A 101 -16.43 -7.90 -31.39
CA ALA A 101 -16.31 -9.18 -30.69
C ALA A 101 -15.05 -10.00 -31.06
N ASP A 102 -14.51 -9.79 -32.26
CA ASP A 102 -13.34 -10.53 -32.80
C ASP A 102 -12.12 -9.61 -33.09
N ALA A 103 -12.15 -8.36 -32.64
CA ALA A 103 -11.05 -7.43 -32.88
C ALA A 103 -9.95 -7.57 -31.82
N PRO A 104 -8.66 -7.42 -32.19
CA PRO A 104 -7.59 -7.35 -31.21
C PRO A 104 -7.84 -6.17 -30.27
N MET A 105 -7.59 -6.39 -29.00
CA MET A 105 -7.88 -5.41 -27.98
C MET A 105 -6.93 -4.21 -28.11
N GLN A 106 -7.49 -3.01 -28.26
CA GLN A 106 -6.70 -1.80 -28.44
C GLN A 106 -6.33 -1.21 -27.09
N LEU A 107 -5.05 -0.88 -26.94
CA LEU A 107 -4.52 -0.13 -25.81
C LEU A 107 -4.35 1.33 -26.20
N SER A 108 -4.99 2.23 -25.44
CA SER A 108 -4.76 3.66 -25.53
C SER A 108 -4.23 4.17 -24.19
N ALA A 109 -2.96 4.57 -24.18
CA ALA A 109 -2.32 5.14 -23.00
C ALA A 109 -3.08 6.41 -22.55
N ASN A 110 -3.31 6.54 -21.24
CA ASN A 110 -3.99 7.68 -20.66
C ASN A 110 -3.47 7.97 -19.24
N PHE A 111 -4.09 8.92 -18.54
CA PHE A 111 -3.75 9.27 -17.16
C PHE A 111 -4.60 8.54 -16.10
N SER A 112 -5.35 7.49 -16.45
CA SER A 112 -6.21 6.77 -15.51
C SER A 112 -5.41 6.10 -14.39
N GLY A 113 -4.19 5.62 -14.68
CA GLY A 113 -3.33 5.01 -13.66
C GLY A 113 -2.92 5.99 -12.57
N TYR A 114 -2.57 7.22 -12.96
CA TYR A 114 -2.28 8.30 -12.01
C TYR A 114 -3.49 8.66 -11.14
N ILE A 115 -4.67 8.81 -11.76
CA ILE A 115 -5.91 9.11 -11.04
C ILE A 115 -6.27 7.97 -10.07
N THR A 116 -6.09 6.71 -10.51
CA THR A 116 -6.32 5.51 -9.70
C THR A 116 -5.37 5.47 -8.50
N LEU A 117 -4.09 5.79 -8.69
CA LEU A 117 -3.12 5.90 -7.61
C LEU A 117 -3.55 6.96 -6.58
N LEU A 118 -3.90 8.17 -7.03
CA LEU A 118 -4.32 9.24 -6.13
C LEU A 118 -5.58 8.87 -5.34
N ASN A 119 -6.57 8.27 -6.01
CA ASN A 119 -7.80 7.82 -5.35
C ASN A 119 -7.53 6.76 -4.28
N LEU A 120 -6.61 5.81 -4.55
CA LEU A 120 -6.19 4.81 -3.57
C LEU A 120 -5.51 5.48 -2.37
N LEU A 121 -4.56 6.38 -2.61
CA LEU A 121 -3.83 7.09 -1.56
C LEU A 121 -4.74 8.00 -0.73
N ASP A 122 -5.69 8.72 -1.35
CA ASP A 122 -6.66 9.54 -0.62
C ASP A 122 -7.57 8.68 0.24
N ARG A 123 -7.97 7.50 -0.24
CA ARG A 123 -8.76 6.56 0.57
C ARG A 123 -7.97 6.02 1.77
N VAL A 124 -6.71 5.64 1.58
CA VAL A 124 -5.83 5.23 2.69
C VAL A 124 -5.63 6.38 3.69
N LYS A 125 -5.45 7.61 3.20
CA LYS A 125 -5.35 8.81 4.04
C LYS A 125 -6.63 9.06 4.85
N LEU A 126 -7.81 8.82 4.28
CA LEU A 126 -9.08 8.89 5.01
C LEU A 126 -9.13 7.83 6.12
N TRP A 127 -8.66 6.61 5.86
CA TRP A 127 -8.59 5.57 6.89
C TRP A 127 -7.65 5.92 8.04
N ILE A 128 -6.47 6.48 7.74
CA ILE A 128 -5.48 6.91 8.74
C ILE A 128 -6.05 8.00 9.65
N ARG A 129 -6.91 8.87 9.11
CA ARG A 129 -7.49 10.03 9.81
C ARG A 129 -8.79 9.71 10.55
N ARG A 130 -9.21 8.44 10.60
CA ARG A 130 -10.40 8.07 11.37
C ARG A 130 -10.14 8.25 12.86
N GLU A 131 -11.23 8.54 13.59
CA GLU A 131 -11.18 8.85 15.02
C GLU A 131 -10.81 7.63 15.90
N ASP A 132 -10.99 6.41 15.39
CA ASP A 132 -10.58 5.17 16.06
C ASP A 132 -9.06 4.93 16.05
N GLY A 133 -8.29 5.83 15.43
CA GLY A 133 -6.85 5.70 15.30
C GLY A 133 -6.45 4.62 14.29
N ILE A 134 -5.14 4.52 14.04
CA ILE A 134 -4.61 3.57 13.07
C ILE A 134 -4.54 2.19 13.73
N ALA A 135 -5.21 1.21 13.14
CA ALA A 135 -5.31 -0.15 13.67
C ALA A 135 -5.83 -0.21 15.14
N GLY A 136 -6.63 0.79 15.56
CA GLY A 136 -7.16 0.86 16.93
C GLY A 136 -6.12 1.07 18.03
N ARG A 137 -4.87 1.38 17.66
CA ARG A 137 -3.73 1.37 18.58
C ARG A 137 -2.83 2.60 18.45
N PHE A 138 -2.59 3.05 17.23
CA PHE A 138 -1.64 4.12 16.97
C PHE A 138 -2.35 5.46 16.79
N HIS A 139 -1.80 6.50 17.43
CA HIS A 139 -2.31 7.86 17.34
C HIS A 139 -1.50 8.65 16.33
N LEU A 140 -2.17 9.49 15.55
CA LEU A 140 -1.53 10.32 14.55
C LEU A 140 -0.91 11.56 15.20
N GLU A 141 0.41 11.69 15.14
CA GLU A 141 1.17 12.80 15.75
C GLU A 141 1.52 13.90 14.74
N SER A 142 1.45 13.60 13.44
CA SER A 142 1.78 14.57 12.40
C SER A 142 0.84 14.52 11.20
N PRO A 143 0.76 15.61 10.41
CA PRO A 143 -0.08 15.62 9.22
C PRO A 143 0.32 14.53 8.23
N VAL A 144 -0.66 13.79 7.71
CA VAL A 144 -0.44 12.83 6.60
C VAL A 144 -0.06 13.58 5.32
N LYS A 145 1.17 13.36 4.84
CA LYS A 145 1.69 13.90 3.59
C LYS A 145 1.54 12.86 2.48
N LEU A 146 1.11 13.29 1.30
CA LEU A 146 1.03 12.46 0.10
C LEU A 146 2.10 12.92 -0.88
N LYS A 147 2.84 11.98 -1.45
CA LYS A 147 3.83 12.23 -2.50
C LYS A 147 3.78 11.14 -3.56
N THR A 148 4.22 11.46 -4.77
CA THR A 148 4.45 10.48 -5.84
C THR A 148 5.95 10.33 -6.05
N TYR A 149 6.37 9.18 -6.57
CA TYR A 149 7.77 9.04 -7.01
C TYR A 149 8.01 9.92 -8.24
N GLU A 150 9.23 10.42 -8.38
CA GLU A 150 9.62 11.24 -9.53
C GLU A 150 9.71 10.37 -10.79
N GLU A 151 10.29 9.17 -10.65
CA GLU A 151 10.36 8.16 -11.70
C GLU A 151 9.13 7.25 -11.60
N GLN A 152 8.42 7.12 -12.73
CA GLN A 152 7.21 6.30 -12.86
C GLN A 152 7.44 5.32 -14.01
N PRO A 153 7.79 4.05 -13.72
CA PRO A 153 8.08 3.07 -14.77
C PRO A 153 6.75 2.63 -15.40
N TRP A 154 6.53 2.97 -16.67
CA TRP A 154 5.34 2.51 -17.38
C TRP A 154 5.30 0.97 -17.44
N PRO A 155 4.14 0.32 -17.21
CA PRO A 155 2.77 0.84 -16.97
C PRO A 155 2.37 0.97 -15.49
N TYR A 156 3.33 1.11 -14.58
CA TYR A 156 3.13 1.19 -13.14
C TYR A 156 3.14 2.62 -12.62
N TRP A 157 2.42 2.84 -11.53
CA TRP A 157 2.38 4.12 -10.82
C TRP A 157 2.64 3.93 -9.33
N TYR A 158 3.52 4.76 -8.79
CA TYR A 158 4.04 4.71 -7.43
C TYR A 158 3.78 6.03 -6.70
N GLY A 159 3.23 5.93 -5.51
CA GLY A 159 3.09 7.05 -4.59
C GLY A 159 2.97 6.55 -3.16
N TYR A 160 3.09 7.46 -2.21
CA TYR A 160 3.20 7.09 -0.83
C TYR A 160 2.62 8.15 0.10
N LEU A 161 2.16 7.68 1.26
CA LEU A 161 1.81 8.50 2.40
C LEU A 161 2.91 8.42 3.43
N THR A 162 3.21 9.56 4.09
CA THR A 162 4.02 9.56 5.30
C THR A 162 3.33 10.30 6.44
N CYS A 163 3.47 9.77 7.63
CA CYS A 163 3.08 10.41 8.88
C CYS A 163 3.89 9.84 10.05
N THR A 164 3.83 10.55 11.16
CA THR A 164 4.39 10.09 12.44
C THR A 164 3.24 9.59 13.28
N VAL A 165 3.41 8.42 13.86
CA VAL A 165 2.42 7.77 14.72
C VAL A 165 3.04 7.44 16.06
N SER A 166 2.29 7.58 17.14
CA SER A 166 2.69 7.15 18.48
C SER A 166 1.89 5.93 18.93
N GLY A 167 2.42 5.17 19.87
CA GLY A 167 1.70 4.05 20.46
C GLY A 167 2.42 3.50 21.68
N ILE A 168 1.66 2.89 22.58
CA ILE A 168 2.19 2.35 23.83
C ILE A 168 3.22 1.23 23.51
N PRO A 169 4.41 1.26 24.14
CA PRO A 169 5.40 0.21 23.99
C PRO A 169 4.82 -1.16 24.31
N ASP A 170 4.83 -2.09 23.34
CA ASP A 170 4.52 -3.50 23.60
C ASP A 170 5.81 -4.28 23.85
N PRO A 171 6.07 -4.77 25.07
CA PRO A 171 7.05 -5.83 25.28
C PRO A 171 6.41 -7.17 24.87
N GLU A 172 6.22 -7.41 23.56
CA GLU A 172 5.91 -8.76 23.08
C GLU A 172 7.18 -9.62 23.21
N THR A 173 7.30 -10.35 24.32
CA THR A 173 8.30 -11.41 24.42
C THR A 173 7.86 -12.56 23.52
N ARG A 174 8.75 -13.05 22.65
CA ARG A 174 8.54 -14.18 21.72
C ARG A 174 8.11 -15.51 22.39
N TYR A 175 7.97 -15.52 23.71
CA TYR A 175 7.60 -16.69 24.52
C TYR A 175 6.19 -16.59 25.10
N ALA A 176 5.41 -15.55 24.81
CA ALA A 176 4.02 -15.46 25.29
C ALA A 176 3.18 -16.68 24.84
N ASP A 177 3.43 -17.20 23.63
CA ASP A 177 2.79 -18.41 23.10
C ASP A 177 3.39 -19.71 23.65
N ALA A 178 4.59 -19.66 24.26
CA ALA A 178 5.26 -20.82 24.86
C ALA A 178 4.88 -21.04 26.34
N LEU A 179 4.02 -20.18 26.89
CA LEU A 179 3.58 -20.20 28.30
C LEU A 179 2.10 -20.58 28.47
N ASN A 180 1.40 -20.96 27.40
CA ASN A 180 0.01 -21.45 27.43
C ASN A 180 -0.08 -22.94 27.07
#